data_AF-A0A8J4U0V5-F1
#
_entry.id   AF-A0A8J4U0V5-F1
#
_cell.length_a   1.000
_cell.length_b   1.000
_cell.length_c   1.000
_cell.angle_alpha   90.00
_cell.angle_beta   90.00
_cell.angle_gamma   90.00
#
_symmetry.space_group_name_H-M   'P 1'
#
loop_
_entity.id
_entity.type
_entity.pdbx_description
1 polymer ?
#
loop_
_entity_poly.entity_id
_entity_poly.type
_entity_poly.pdbx_seq_one_letter_code
_entity_poly.pdbx_strand_id
1 'polypeptide(L)'
;MLEFLLQNGEIQEKDGLYATWCHAVNSKDETKKALESDIMILEADVNVEGHNTVNETNTPIMAHPPDVYSDNTLEEWLGAVIKSKKGIKLDFKSIQAVQPSLDLLKLKNQTGINRPIWLNADILPGPNVPGFWPVVNSTQFFKLIQTKFPDVTISPGWKVLYLSPFPNVTYTQTMVMEMYDKVKHLPQKITFPVLAVMAKNAWPHLSWLLSQSSRFSLTLWQGQENPTVNDMLFIRDNSNPQRIYYDIYEPVLSQFKEAAKQKDRPRRFYTGGDIVDYFKPANNDGLNIQWEEVHDRASLLSALK
;
A
#
# COMPACT_ATOMS: atom_id res chain seq x y z
N MET A 1 7.01 0.97 -9.21
CA MET A 1 6.87 2.34 -8.71
C MET A 1 8.23 2.96 -8.40
N LEU A 2 8.96 2.51 -7.37
CA LEU A 2 10.26 3.13 -7.01
C LEU A 2 11.28 3.20 -8.15
N GLU A 3 11.39 2.16 -8.97
CA GLU A 3 12.24 2.18 -10.17
C GLU A 3 11.90 3.34 -11.11
N PHE A 4 10.61 3.50 -11.41
CA PHE A 4 10.12 4.54 -12.29
C PHE A 4 10.37 5.94 -11.70
N LEU A 5 10.14 6.11 -10.40
CA LEU A 5 10.43 7.39 -9.73
C LEU A 5 11.92 7.72 -9.76
N LEU A 6 12.79 6.74 -9.51
CA LEU A 6 14.24 6.89 -9.56
C LEU A 6 14.71 7.27 -10.98
N GLN A 7 14.24 6.55 -11.99
CA GLN A 7 14.61 6.79 -13.40
C GLN A 7 14.17 8.17 -13.91
N ASN A 8 13.07 8.70 -13.36
CA ASN A 8 12.59 10.05 -13.68
C ASN A 8 13.24 11.17 -12.85
N GLY A 9 14.11 10.81 -11.90
CA GLY A 9 14.78 11.76 -11.00
C GLY A 9 13.90 12.30 -9.87
N GLU A 10 12.75 11.67 -9.60
CA GLU A 10 11.81 12.10 -8.55
C GLU A 10 12.33 11.72 -7.15
N ILE A 11 13.08 10.62 -7.04
CA ILE A 11 13.72 10.16 -5.80
C ILE A 11 15.20 9.83 -6.05
N GLN A 12 16.04 9.94 -5.02
CA GLN A 12 17.49 9.67 -5.13
C GLN A 12 17.85 8.20 -4.88
N GLU A 13 17.01 7.47 -4.16
CA GLU A 13 17.21 6.05 -3.85
C GLU A 13 15.88 5.32 -3.81
N LYS A 14 15.91 3.99 -3.96
CA LYS A 14 14.70 3.17 -3.87
C LYS A 14 14.33 3.01 -2.39
N ASP A 15 13.55 3.95 -1.88
CA ASP A 15 12.95 3.90 -0.55
C ASP A 15 11.53 4.43 -0.65
N GLY A 16 10.55 3.62 -0.22
CA GLY A 16 9.14 3.99 -0.29
C GLY A 16 8.74 5.15 0.62
N LEU A 17 9.60 5.56 1.56
CA LEU A 17 9.42 6.79 2.34
C LEU A 17 9.49 8.07 1.50
N TYR A 18 10.19 8.04 0.36
CA TYR A 18 10.31 9.21 -0.52
C TYR A 18 9.23 9.27 -1.59
N ALA A 19 8.55 8.16 -1.86
CA ALA A 19 7.40 8.13 -2.76
C ALA A 19 6.21 8.85 -2.12
N THR A 20 5.82 10.01 -2.66
CA THR A 20 4.69 10.82 -2.15
C THR A 20 3.40 10.51 -2.90
N TRP A 21 2.29 10.61 -2.20
CA TRP A 21 0.96 10.16 -2.65
C TRP A 21 -0.05 11.29 -2.60
N CYS A 22 -0.96 11.33 -3.57
CA CYS A 22 -2.19 12.12 -3.52
C CYS A 22 -3.33 11.13 -3.65
N HIS A 23 -4.13 10.99 -2.58
CA HIS A 23 -5.27 10.09 -2.52
C HIS A 23 -6.55 10.75 -3.00
N ALA A 24 -7.47 9.93 -3.52
CA ALA A 24 -8.81 10.33 -3.92
C ALA A 24 -8.81 11.50 -4.93
N VAL A 25 -7.95 11.44 -5.94
CA VAL A 25 -7.89 12.45 -7.02
C VAL A 25 -9.04 12.23 -8.00
N ASN A 26 -10.26 12.54 -7.55
CA ASN A 26 -11.50 12.05 -8.16
C ASN A 26 -12.20 13.05 -9.08
N SER A 27 -11.84 14.33 -9.03
CA SER A 27 -12.42 15.39 -9.86
C SER A 27 -11.42 15.98 -10.85
N LYS A 28 -11.91 16.76 -11.82
CA LYS A 28 -11.02 17.51 -12.74
C LYS A 28 -10.17 18.54 -12.02
N ASP A 29 -10.73 19.21 -11.01
CA ASP A 29 -10.02 20.20 -10.19
C ASP A 29 -8.89 19.56 -9.36
N GLU A 30 -9.17 18.44 -8.68
CA GLU A 30 -8.16 17.69 -7.94
C GLU A 30 -7.07 17.16 -8.87
N THR A 31 -7.45 16.65 -10.05
CA THR A 31 -6.49 16.20 -11.07
C THR A 31 -5.56 17.33 -11.48
N LYS A 32 -6.10 18.52 -11.76
CA LYS A 32 -5.30 19.70 -12.11
C LYS A 32 -4.32 20.05 -10.99
N LYS A 33 -4.81 20.19 -9.75
CA LYS A 33 -3.97 20.52 -8.57
C LYS A 33 -2.86 19.49 -8.36
N ALA A 34 -3.16 18.21 -8.48
CA ALA A 34 -2.18 17.15 -8.27
C ALA A 34 -1.14 17.06 -9.40
N LEU A 35 -1.49 17.45 -10.62
CA LEU A 35 -0.55 17.57 -11.74
C LEU A 35 0.39 18.76 -11.58
N GLU A 36 -0.07 19.86 -10.98
CA GLU A 36 0.72 21.07 -10.72
C GLU A 36 1.61 20.96 -9.47
N SER A 37 1.40 19.96 -8.61
CA SER A 37 2.19 19.73 -7.39
C SER A 37 3.47 18.91 -7.61
N ASP A 38 4.28 18.76 -6.56
CA ASP A 38 5.46 17.90 -6.48
C ASP A 38 5.14 16.43 -6.07
N ILE A 39 3.86 16.10 -5.89
CA ILE A 39 3.44 14.74 -5.49
C ILE A 39 3.76 13.74 -6.61
N MET A 40 4.23 12.54 -6.29
CA MET A 40 4.76 11.62 -7.28
C MET A 40 3.74 10.60 -7.80
N ILE A 41 2.77 10.21 -6.99
CA ILE A 41 1.83 9.13 -7.30
C ILE A 41 0.41 9.61 -7.05
N LEU A 42 -0.46 9.44 -8.05
CA LEU A 42 -1.87 9.75 -7.94
C LEU A 42 -2.65 8.45 -7.74
N GLU A 43 -3.43 8.42 -6.69
CA GLU A 43 -4.44 7.41 -6.44
C GLU A 43 -5.81 8.04 -6.71
N ALA A 44 -6.68 7.30 -7.40
CA ALA A 44 -8.04 7.73 -7.68
C ALA A 44 -9.00 6.54 -7.65
N ASP A 45 -10.18 6.79 -7.11
CA ASP A 45 -11.24 5.82 -6.92
C ASP A 45 -12.02 5.63 -8.21
N VAL A 46 -12.25 4.38 -8.63
CA VAL A 46 -12.90 4.08 -9.90
C VAL A 46 -14.20 3.34 -9.67
N ASN A 47 -15.27 3.87 -10.24
CA ASN A 47 -16.60 3.27 -10.26
C ASN A 47 -17.22 3.38 -11.66
N VAL A 48 -18.38 2.77 -11.89
CA VAL A 48 -19.18 3.04 -13.09
C VAL A 48 -20.14 4.19 -12.82
N GLU A 49 -20.39 5.01 -13.83
CA GLU A 49 -21.37 6.08 -13.75
C GLU A 49 -22.76 5.52 -13.43
N GLY A 50 -23.44 6.11 -12.45
CA GLY A 50 -24.75 5.68 -11.98
C GLY A 50 -24.74 4.34 -11.24
N HIS A 51 -23.61 3.90 -10.68
CA HIS A 51 -23.49 2.58 -10.03
C HIS A 51 -24.65 2.26 -9.06
N ASN A 52 -25.25 1.07 -9.20
CA ASN A 52 -26.42 0.60 -8.45
C ASN A 52 -27.67 1.49 -8.56
N THR A 53 -27.78 2.30 -9.63
CA THR A 53 -28.98 3.09 -9.93
C THR A 53 -29.60 2.64 -11.26
N VAL A 54 -30.79 3.16 -11.58
CA VAL A 54 -31.44 2.95 -12.89
C VAL A 54 -30.67 3.56 -14.06
N ASN A 55 -29.73 4.46 -13.79
CA ASN A 55 -28.90 5.15 -14.79
C ASN A 55 -27.49 4.54 -14.91
N GLU A 56 -27.25 3.33 -14.37
CA GLU A 56 -25.93 2.70 -14.45
C GLU A 56 -25.49 2.54 -15.92
N THR A 57 -24.27 2.99 -16.23
CA THR A 57 -23.64 2.83 -17.54
C THR A 57 -22.37 1.98 -17.43
N ASN A 58 -21.71 1.71 -18.57
CA ASN A 58 -20.40 1.07 -18.60
C ASN A 58 -19.24 2.07 -18.57
N THR A 59 -19.52 3.37 -18.38
CA THR A 59 -18.51 4.42 -18.37
C THR A 59 -17.80 4.43 -17.01
N PRO A 60 -16.49 4.11 -16.97
CA PRO A 60 -15.73 4.23 -15.73
C PRO A 60 -15.44 5.69 -15.42
N ILE A 61 -15.74 6.10 -14.20
CA ILE A 61 -15.59 7.45 -13.68
C ILE A 61 -14.76 7.45 -12.42
N MET A 62 -14.18 8.60 -12.12
CA MET A 62 -13.41 8.84 -10.91
C MET A 62 -14.36 9.17 -9.75
N ALA A 63 -14.73 8.18 -8.93
CA ALA A 63 -15.75 8.34 -7.88
C ALA A 63 -15.56 7.36 -6.71
N HIS A 64 -15.55 7.92 -5.51
CA HIS A 64 -15.64 7.17 -4.25
C HIS A 64 -17.09 7.18 -3.75
N PRO A 65 -17.67 6.02 -3.35
CA PRO A 65 -18.98 5.99 -2.70
C PRO A 65 -19.08 6.98 -1.51
N PRO A 66 -20.20 7.68 -1.32
CA PRO A 66 -21.50 7.47 -1.95
C PRO A 66 -21.64 8.09 -3.35
N ASP A 67 -20.62 8.77 -3.86
CA ASP A 67 -20.70 9.39 -5.18
C ASP A 67 -20.75 8.31 -6.28
N VAL A 68 -21.73 8.46 -7.16
CA VAL A 68 -21.96 7.59 -8.33
C VAL A 68 -21.92 8.38 -9.64
N TYR A 69 -21.60 9.66 -9.57
CA TYR A 69 -21.37 10.55 -10.70
C TYR A 69 -20.11 11.37 -10.42
N SER A 70 -19.39 11.76 -11.47
CA SER A 70 -18.19 12.58 -11.38
C SER A 70 -18.08 13.48 -12.60
N ASP A 71 -17.42 14.62 -12.45
CA ASP A 71 -17.08 15.50 -13.57
C ASP A 71 -15.90 14.98 -14.39
N ASN A 72 -15.28 13.87 -13.96
CA ASN A 72 -14.08 13.30 -14.52
C ASN A 72 -14.25 11.80 -14.83
N THR A 73 -14.29 11.48 -16.12
CA THR A 73 -14.23 10.08 -16.55
C THR A 73 -12.81 9.52 -16.38
N LEU A 74 -12.67 8.19 -16.25
CA LEU A 74 -11.35 7.56 -16.26
C LEU A 74 -10.58 7.86 -17.55
N GLU A 75 -11.26 7.96 -18.69
CA GLU A 75 -10.59 8.30 -19.94
C GLU A 75 -9.98 9.70 -19.91
N GLU A 76 -10.71 10.71 -19.44
CA GLU A 76 -10.22 12.08 -19.30
C GLU A 76 -9.07 12.16 -18.30
N TRP A 77 -9.23 11.52 -17.13
CA TRP A 77 -8.20 11.45 -16.10
C TRP A 77 -6.92 10.80 -16.63
N LEU A 78 -7.02 9.63 -17.30
CA LEU A 78 -5.86 8.99 -17.94
C LEU A 78 -5.25 9.89 -19.00
N GLY A 79 -6.08 10.56 -19.81
CA GLY A 79 -5.63 11.51 -20.83
C GLY A 79 -4.81 12.68 -20.29
N ALA A 80 -5.07 13.11 -19.05
CA ALA A 80 -4.30 14.13 -18.35
C ALA A 80 -3.06 13.53 -17.69
N VAL A 81 -3.21 12.47 -16.88
CA VAL A 81 -2.13 11.91 -16.07
C VAL A 81 -1.04 11.24 -16.92
N ILE A 82 -1.40 10.60 -18.04
CA ILE A 82 -0.43 9.95 -18.93
C ILE A 82 0.53 10.95 -19.60
N LYS A 83 0.21 12.24 -19.62
CA LYS A 83 1.10 13.31 -20.14
C LYS A 83 2.10 13.82 -19.10
N SER A 84 2.02 13.33 -17.86
CA SER A 84 2.86 13.75 -16.74
C SER A 84 3.91 12.69 -16.37
N LYS A 85 4.71 12.96 -15.33
CA LYS A 85 5.61 11.97 -14.70
C LYS A 85 4.98 11.22 -13.52
N LYS A 86 3.69 11.43 -13.24
CA LYS A 86 3.05 10.84 -12.05
C LYS A 86 2.87 9.33 -12.22
N GLY A 87 3.05 8.57 -11.14
CA GLY A 87 2.62 7.18 -11.03
C GLY A 87 1.10 7.07 -10.90
N ILE A 88 0.53 5.91 -11.25
CA ILE A 88 -0.93 5.68 -11.24
C ILE A 88 -1.28 4.54 -10.29
N LYS A 89 -2.24 4.77 -9.39
CA LYS A 89 -2.97 3.76 -8.64
C LYS A 89 -4.47 3.97 -8.84
N LEU A 90 -5.18 2.95 -9.31
CA LEU A 90 -6.63 2.99 -9.52
C LEU A 90 -7.30 2.12 -8.47
N ASP A 91 -8.15 2.68 -7.62
CA ASP A 91 -8.89 1.94 -6.58
C ASP A 91 -10.32 1.62 -7.00
N PHE A 92 -10.54 0.37 -7.43
CA PHE A 92 -11.84 -0.08 -7.89
C PHE A 92 -12.80 -0.28 -6.73
N LYS A 93 -13.89 0.48 -6.74
CA LYS A 93 -14.98 0.40 -5.76
C LYS A 93 -16.06 -0.61 -6.15
N SER A 94 -16.08 -1.02 -7.41
CA SER A 94 -17.01 -2.01 -7.95
C SER A 94 -16.35 -2.90 -9.00
N ILE A 95 -16.82 -4.15 -9.12
CA ILE A 95 -16.31 -5.07 -10.13
C ILE A 95 -16.76 -4.66 -11.56
N GLN A 96 -17.90 -3.99 -11.65
CA GLN A 96 -18.48 -3.43 -12.87
C GLN A 96 -17.52 -2.44 -13.54
N ALA A 97 -16.75 -1.69 -12.77
CA ALA A 97 -15.80 -0.72 -13.29
C ALA A 97 -14.50 -1.35 -13.82
N VAL A 98 -14.16 -2.58 -13.43
CA VAL A 98 -12.86 -3.19 -13.73
C VAL A 98 -12.69 -3.45 -15.22
N GLN A 99 -13.61 -4.21 -15.83
CA GLN A 99 -13.49 -4.55 -17.25
C GLN A 99 -13.41 -3.33 -18.18
N PRO A 100 -14.33 -2.34 -18.13
CA PRO A 100 -14.26 -1.18 -19.01
C PRO A 100 -12.99 -0.35 -18.77
N SER A 101 -12.53 -0.25 -17.52
CA SER A 101 -11.28 0.43 -17.20
C SER A 101 -10.05 -0.26 -17.80
N LEU A 102 -9.99 -1.59 -17.74
CA LEU A 102 -8.90 -2.36 -18.34
C LEU A 102 -8.92 -2.27 -19.88
N ASP A 103 -10.11 -2.18 -20.49
CA ASP A 103 -10.24 -1.97 -21.93
C ASP A 103 -9.70 -0.58 -22.34
N LEU A 104 -9.98 0.47 -21.56
CA LEU A 104 -9.40 1.80 -21.76
C LEU A 104 -7.88 1.80 -21.56
N LEU A 105 -7.36 1.16 -20.50
CA LEU A 105 -5.93 1.04 -20.27
C LEU A 105 -5.23 0.33 -21.43
N LYS A 106 -5.82 -0.76 -21.93
CA LYS A 106 -5.30 -1.50 -23.09
C LYS A 106 -5.24 -0.61 -24.34
N LEU A 107 -6.27 0.20 -24.58
CA LEU A 107 -6.29 1.15 -25.69
C LEU A 107 -5.20 2.23 -25.54
N LYS A 108 -5.09 2.87 -24.37
CA LYS A 108 -4.06 3.89 -24.11
C LYS A 108 -2.64 3.30 -24.10
N ASN A 109 -2.47 2.02 -23.77
CA ASN A 109 -1.16 1.37 -23.78
C ASN A 109 -0.59 1.26 -25.20
N GLN A 110 -1.45 1.12 -26.22
CA GLN A 110 -1.02 1.14 -27.63
C GLN A 110 -0.38 2.47 -28.03
N THR A 111 -0.70 3.56 -27.32
CA THR A 111 -0.17 4.90 -27.55
C THR A 111 0.89 5.32 -26.53
N GLY A 112 1.32 4.41 -25.63
CA GLY A 112 2.55 4.57 -24.86
C GLY A 112 2.38 4.83 -23.36
N ILE A 113 1.74 3.91 -22.62
CA ILE A 113 1.87 3.93 -21.15
C ILE A 113 3.29 3.48 -20.79
N ASN A 114 4.10 4.44 -20.33
CA ASN A 114 5.51 4.24 -19.97
C ASN A 114 5.75 4.28 -18.44
N ARG A 115 4.70 4.03 -17.65
CA ARG A 115 4.70 4.16 -16.19
C ARG A 115 4.02 2.97 -15.53
N PRO A 116 4.37 2.65 -14.28
CA PRO A 116 3.69 1.59 -13.54
C PRO A 116 2.23 1.97 -13.27
N ILE A 117 1.34 1.00 -13.46
CA ILE A 117 -0.06 1.09 -13.04
C ILE A 117 -0.29 0.10 -11.90
N TRP A 118 -0.90 0.61 -10.83
CA TRP A 118 -1.33 -0.17 -9.69
C TRP A 118 -2.85 -0.30 -9.72
N LEU A 119 -3.35 -1.53 -9.58
CA LEU A 119 -4.79 -1.80 -9.55
C LEU A 119 -5.18 -2.25 -8.15
N ASN A 120 -5.87 -1.38 -7.41
CA ASN A 120 -6.33 -1.59 -6.05
C ASN A 120 -7.79 -2.02 -6.02
N ALA A 121 -8.15 -2.87 -5.08
CA ALA A 121 -9.54 -3.17 -4.75
C ALA A 121 -9.61 -3.80 -3.35
N ASP A 122 -10.63 -3.46 -2.58
CA ASP A 122 -10.94 -4.17 -1.34
C ASP A 122 -11.68 -5.47 -1.65
N ILE A 123 -10.98 -6.59 -1.54
CA ILE A 123 -11.46 -7.91 -1.98
C ILE A 123 -11.83 -8.85 -0.84
N LEU A 124 -11.51 -8.47 0.39
CA LEU A 124 -11.79 -9.24 1.62
C LEU A 124 -12.30 -8.30 2.72
N PRO A 125 -13.14 -8.80 3.65
CA PRO A 125 -13.47 -8.06 4.87
C PRO A 125 -12.24 -8.01 5.78
N GLY A 126 -11.99 -6.84 6.36
CA GLY A 126 -10.90 -6.60 7.30
C GLY A 126 -11.39 -6.36 8.72
N PRO A 127 -10.53 -5.74 9.56
CA PRO A 127 -10.85 -5.41 10.94
C PRO A 127 -12.17 -4.64 11.09
N ASN A 128 -12.99 -5.08 12.06
CA ASN A 128 -14.33 -4.55 12.40
C ASN A 128 -15.36 -4.52 11.26
N VAL A 129 -15.08 -5.10 10.10
CA VAL A 129 -16.04 -5.15 8.99
C VAL A 129 -16.91 -6.39 9.10
N PRO A 130 -18.24 -6.26 9.15
CA PRO A 130 -19.13 -7.41 9.13
C PRO A 130 -19.02 -8.17 7.80
N GLY A 131 -19.08 -9.51 7.85
CA GLY A 131 -18.92 -10.35 6.66
C GLY A 131 -19.98 -10.17 5.56
N PHE A 132 -21.09 -9.48 5.85
CA PHE A 132 -22.12 -9.14 4.87
C PHE A 132 -21.85 -7.84 4.10
N TRP A 133 -20.86 -7.04 4.53
CA TRP A 133 -20.49 -5.83 3.79
C TRP A 133 -19.89 -6.21 2.43
N PRO A 134 -20.33 -5.53 1.35
CA PRO A 134 -19.86 -5.86 0.01
C PRO A 134 -18.38 -5.54 -0.14
N VAL A 135 -17.68 -6.46 -0.82
CA VAL A 135 -16.28 -6.38 -1.26
C VAL A 135 -16.23 -6.70 -2.75
N VAL A 136 -15.17 -6.29 -3.44
CA VAL A 136 -14.97 -6.61 -4.85
C VAL A 136 -14.70 -8.10 -5.03
N ASN A 137 -15.32 -8.73 -6.03
CA ASN A 137 -15.13 -10.16 -6.31
C ASN A 137 -13.69 -10.45 -6.75
N SER A 138 -12.87 -11.00 -5.84
CA SER A 138 -11.46 -11.33 -6.08
C SER A 138 -11.23 -12.20 -7.32
N THR A 139 -12.02 -13.26 -7.49
CA THR A 139 -11.87 -14.20 -8.62
C THR A 139 -12.05 -13.50 -9.97
N GLN A 140 -13.10 -12.67 -10.10
CA GLN A 140 -13.34 -11.90 -11.31
C GLN A 140 -12.28 -10.81 -11.50
N PHE A 141 -11.91 -10.09 -10.45
CA PHE A 141 -10.90 -9.04 -10.48
C PHE A 141 -9.56 -9.58 -11.02
N PHE A 142 -9.04 -10.66 -10.44
CA PHE A 142 -7.77 -11.24 -10.90
C PHE A 142 -7.86 -11.88 -12.28
N LYS A 143 -9.00 -12.49 -12.64
CA LYS A 143 -9.20 -13.04 -13.99
C LYS A 143 -9.17 -11.92 -15.04
N LEU A 144 -9.85 -10.81 -14.79
CA LEU A 144 -9.87 -9.66 -15.70
C LEU A 144 -8.48 -9.04 -15.87
N ILE A 145 -7.74 -8.83 -14.78
CA ILE A 145 -6.35 -8.33 -14.84
C ILE A 145 -5.48 -9.24 -15.71
N GLN A 146 -5.47 -10.56 -15.43
CA GLN A 146 -4.65 -11.51 -16.17
C GLN A 146 -4.98 -11.59 -17.66
N THR A 147 -6.26 -11.45 -18.01
CA THR A 147 -6.73 -11.60 -19.40
C THR A 147 -6.67 -10.33 -20.21
N LYS A 148 -6.80 -9.16 -19.59
CA LYS A 148 -6.92 -7.88 -20.31
C LYS A 148 -5.69 -6.97 -20.18
N PHE A 149 -5.06 -6.92 -19.01
CA PHE A 149 -3.97 -5.99 -18.74
C PHE A 149 -3.02 -6.51 -17.64
N PRO A 150 -2.21 -7.55 -17.93
CA PRO A 150 -1.48 -8.30 -16.90
C PRO A 150 -0.24 -7.60 -16.34
N ASP A 151 0.34 -6.64 -17.07
CA ASP A 151 1.60 -5.95 -16.73
C ASP A 151 1.38 -4.81 -15.73
N VAL A 152 0.94 -5.18 -14.53
CA VAL A 152 0.59 -4.26 -13.44
C VAL A 152 1.15 -4.71 -12.09
N THR A 153 1.10 -3.82 -11.10
CA THR A 153 1.14 -4.21 -9.69
C THR A 153 -0.29 -4.33 -9.18
N ILE A 154 -0.62 -5.43 -8.52
CA ILE A 154 -1.96 -5.60 -7.93
C ILE A 154 -1.89 -5.14 -6.47
N SER A 155 -2.89 -4.38 -6.03
CA SER A 155 -3.00 -3.84 -4.68
C SER A 155 -4.26 -4.37 -3.97
N PRO A 156 -4.33 -5.67 -3.63
CA PRO A 156 -5.53 -6.25 -3.04
C PRO A 156 -5.63 -5.87 -1.56
N GLY A 157 -6.70 -5.18 -1.20
CA GLY A 157 -6.96 -4.66 0.13
C GLY A 157 -8.01 -5.44 0.90
N TRP A 158 -8.10 -5.08 2.18
CA TRP A 158 -9.23 -5.41 3.02
C TRP A 158 -10.10 -4.17 3.17
N LYS A 159 -11.41 -4.35 3.14
CA LYS A 159 -12.34 -3.33 3.61
C LYS A 159 -12.14 -3.15 5.11
N VAL A 160 -11.87 -1.95 5.58
CA VAL A 160 -11.51 -1.69 6.98
C VAL A 160 -12.49 -0.71 7.61
N LEU A 161 -12.88 -0.99 8.85
CA LEU A 161 -13.58 -0.04 9.70
C LEU A 161 -12.73 0.24 10.94
N TYR A 162 -12.22 1.46 11.05
CA TYR A 162 -11.51 1.88 12.25
C TYR A 162 -12.50 2.47 13.26
N LEU A 163 -12.44 1.98 14.50
CA LEU A 163 -13.27 2.46 15.60
C LEU A 163 -12.35 3.02 16.68
N SER A 164 -12.28 4.35 16.79
CA SER A 164 -11.39 5.04 17.75
C SER A 164 -11.56 4.56 19.21
N PRO A 165 -12.78 4.23 19.71
CA PRO A 165 -12.96 3.63 21.04
C PRO A 165 -12.33 2.23 21.22
N PHE A 166 -12.00 1.54 20.13
CA PHE A 166 -11.41 0.19 20.12
C PHE A 166 -10.08 0.15 19.36
N PRO A 167 -9.05 0.92 19.80
CA PRO A 167 -7.82 1.14 19.02
C PRO A 167 -6.94 -0.12 18.91
N ASN A 168 -7.20 -1.14 19.73
CA ASN A 168 -6.42 -2.37 19.76
C ASN A 168 -6.87 -3.41 18.72
N VAL A 169 -8.00 -3.21 18.04
CA VAL A 169 -8.46 -4.15 17.01
C VAL A 169 -7.66 -3.93 15.73
N THR A 170 -7.14 -5.02 15.15
CA THR A 170 -6.27 -4.98 13.98
C THR A 170 -6.44 -6.23 13.10
N TYR A 171 -5.67 -6.33 12.02
CA TYR A 171 -5.64 -7.48 11.11
C TYR A 171 -5.18 -8.73 11.85
N THR A 172 -6.01 -9.78 11.80
CA THR A 172 -5.71 -11.06 12.45
C THR A 172 -4.89 -11.97 11.54
N GLN A 173 -4.28 -13.02 12.12
CA GLN A 173 -3.60 -14.07 11.36
C GLN A 173 -4.50 -14.66 10.27
N THR A 174 -5.76 -14.96 10.60
CA THR A 174 -6.74 -15.54 9.66
C THR A 174 -6.98 -14.62 8.48
N MET A 175 -7.20 -13.31 8.72
CA MET A 175 -7.40 -12.33 7.65
C MET A 175 -6.19 -12.25 6.70
N VAL A 176 -4.98 -12.32 7.26
CA VAL A 176 -3.73 -12.27 6.49
C VAL A 176 -3.49 -13.56 5.70
N MET A 177 -3.77 -14.72 6.29
CA MET A 177 -3.66 -16.01 5.61
C MET A 177 -4.66 -16.14 4.46
N GLU A 178 -5.90 -15.67 4.66
CA GLU A 178 -6.90 -15.66 3.59
C GLU A 178 -6.45 -14.80 2.41
N MET A 179 -5.90 -13.61 2.67
CA MET A 179 -5.33 -12.76 1.63
C MET A 179 -4.17 -13.45 0.91
N TYR A 180 -3.26 -14.10 1.65
CA TYR A 180 -2.16 -14.87 1.06
C TYR A 180 -2.69 -15.96 0.10
N ASP A 181 -3.69 -16.72 0.51
CA ASP A 181 -4.28 -17.78 -0.30
C ASP A 181 -4.88 -17.25 -1.62
N LYS A 182 -5.41 -16.02 -1.61
CA LYS A 182 -5.94 -15.35 -2.81
C LYS A 182 -4.84 -14.97 -3.82
N VAL A 183 -3.63 -14.65 -3.36
CA VAL A 183 -2.61 -13.99 -4.20
C VAL A 183 -1.36 -14.83 -4.47
N LYS A 184 -1.13 -15.92 -3.71
CA LYS A 184 0.13 -16.70 -3.75
C LYS A 184 0.51 -17.20 -5.14
N HIS A 185 -0.47 -17.50 -5.99
CA HIS A 185 -0.26 -18.00 -7.36
C HIS A 185 -0.25 -16.91 -8.44
N LEU A 186 -0.57 -15.66 -8.10
CA LEU A 186 -0.54 -14.56 -9.08
C LEU A 186 0.91 -14.22 -9.46
N PRO A 187 1.24 -14.02 -10.74
CA PRO A 187 2.60 -13.69 -11.17
C PRO A 187 3.00 -12.23 -10.89
N GLN A 188 2.05 -11.31 -10.72
CA GLN A 188 2.28 -9.88 -10.58
C GLN A 188 3.04 -9.52 -9.30
N LYS A 189 3.64 -8.32 -9.25
CA LYS A 189 4.01 -7.71 -7.96
C LYS A 189 2.73 -7.42 -7.16
N ILE A 190 2.78 -7.65 -5.86
CA ILE A 190 1.63 -7.42 -4.96
C ILE A 190 2.02 -6.40 -3.91
N THR A 191 1.15 -5.43 -3.66
CA THR A 191 1.26 -4.51 -2.52
C THR A 191 -0.01 -4.56 -1.70
N PHE A 192 0.09 -4.75 -0.39
CA PHE A 192 -1.09 -4.84 0.46
C PHE A 192 -1.35 -3.48 1.10
N PRO A 193 -2.47 -2.80 0.80
CA PRO A 193 -2.84 -1.58 1.49
C PRO A 193 -3.25 -1.93 2.93
N VAL A 194 -2.56 -1.34 3.90
CA VAL A 194 -2.79 -1.56 5.33
C VAL A 194 -3.01 -0.21 5.99
N LEU A 195 -4.12 -0.07 6.71
CA LEU A 195 -4.39 1.12 7.51
C LEU A 195 -3.27 1.34 8.54
N ALA A 196 -2.57 2.47 8.43
CA ALA A 196 -1.30 2.70 9.13
C ALA A 196 -1.40 2.61 10.65
N VAL A 197 -2.49 3.11 11.24
CA VAL A 197 -2.75 3.05 12.70
C VAL A 197 -2.89 1.62 13.23
N MET A 198 -3.21 0.65 12.37
CA MET A 198 -3.36 -0.76 12.74
C MET A 198 -2.10 -1.59 12.48
N ALA A 199 -1.15 -1.09 11.67
CA ALA A 199 -0.07 -1.87 11.10
C ALA A 199 0.87 -2.47 12.15
N LYS A 200 1.25 -1.72 13.19
CA LYS A 200 2.15 -2.20 14.25
C LYS A 200 1.56 -3.37 15.02
N ASN A 201 0.28 -3.29 15.40
CA ASN A 201 -0.37 -4.35 16.16
C ASN A 201 -0.53 -5.62 15.31
N ALA A 202 -0.69 -5.49 13.99
CA ALA A 202 -0.74 -6.60 13.05
C ALA A 202 0.65 -7.10 12.59
N TRP A 203 1.74 -6.48 13.07
CA TRP A 203 3.08 -6.70 12.52
C TRP A 203 3.53 -8.16 12.48
N PRO A 204 3.29 -9.01 13.51
CA PRO A 204 3.62 -10.44 13.42
C PRO A 204 3.08 -11.11 12.15
N HIS A 205 1.84 -10.80 11.79
CA HIS A 205 1.17 -11.39 10.63
C HIS A 205 1.62 -10.73 9.32
N LEU A 206 1.81 -9.40 9.30
CA LEU A 206 2.27 -8.68 8.12
C LEU A 206 3.73 -9.01 7.76
N SER A 207 4.59 -9.17 8.78
CA SER A 207 5.97 -9.63 8.61
C SER A 207 6.01 -11.05 8.03
N TRP A 208 5.17 -11.95 8.54
CA TRP A 208 5.01 -13.29 7.95
C TRP A 208 4.53 -13.21 6.50
N LEU A 209 3.55 -12.36 6.18
CA LEU A 209 3.06 -12.19 4.81
C LEU A 209 4.20 -11.74 3.88
N LEU A 210 4.98 -10.73 4.28
CA LEU A 210 6.13 -10.26 3.53
C LEU A 210 7.22 -11.32 3.34
N SER A 211 7.36 -12.29 4.24
CA SER A 211 8.37 -13.35 4.08
C SER A 211 7.97 -14.41 3.04
N GLN A 212 6.69 -14.50 2.66
CA GLN A 212 6.20 -15.52 1.71
C GLN A 212 6.68 -15.30 0.26
N SER A 213 6.97 -14.05 -0.13
CA SER A 213 7.46 -13.75 -1.48
C SER A 213 8.19 -12.41 -1.54
N SER A 214 9.29 -12.35 -2.30
CA SER A 214 9.97 -11.09 -2.63
C SER A 214 9.12 -10.14 -3.49
N ARG A 215 8.05 -10.65 -4.12
CA ARG A 215 7.08 -9.84 -4.89
C ARG A 215 6.13 -9.01 -4.02
N PHE A 216 6.07 -9.32 -2.73
CA PHE A 216 5.11 -8.71 -1.81
C PHE A 216 5.67 -7.43 -1.19
N SER A 217 4.81 -6.45 -0.99
CA SER A 217 5.12 -5.16 -0.36
C SER A 217 3.89 -4.69 0.44
N LEU A 218 4.05 -3.69 1.31
CA LEU A 218 2.93 -3.03 1.97
C LEU A 218 2.83 -1.58 1.49
N THR A 219 1.60 -1.06 1.43
CA THR A 219 1.33 0.38 1.32
C THR A 219 0.58 0.79 2.58
N LEU A 220 1.26 1.49 3.48
CA LEU A 220 0.64 2.00 4.69
C LEU A 220 -0.12 3.27 4.35
N TRP A 221 -1.44 3.26 4.51
CA TRP A 221 -2.29 4.41 4.20
C TRP A 221 -2.86 5.05 5.46
N GLN A 222 -2.95 6.36 5.46
CA GLN A 222 -3.50 7.16 6.55
C GLN A 222 -5.02 7.25 6.42
N GLY A 223 -5.74 6.88 7.48
CA GLY A 223 -7.18 7.12 7.59
C GLY A 223 -7.48 8.49 8.20
N GLN A 224 -8.64 8.60 8.87
CA GLN A 224 -8.98 9.83 9.59
C GLN A 224 -8.03 10.10 10.77
N GLU A 225 -7.58 9.04 11.44
CA GLU A 225 -6.64 9.13 12.55
C GLU A 225 -5.19 9.05 12.05
N ASN A 226 -4.35 9.89 12.63
CA ASN A 226 -2.94 9.93 12.33
C ASN A 226 -2.20 8.72 12.95
N PRO A 227 -1.37 7.99 12.19
CA PRO A 227 -0.44 7.04 12.79
C PRO A 227 0.62 7.78 13.60
N THR A 228 1.16 7.12 14.62
CA THR A 228 2.26 7.69 15.39
C THR A 228 3.58 7.51 14.65
N VAL A 229 4.47 8.49 14.73
CA VAL A 229 5.84 8.39 14.18
C VAL A 229 6.57 7.16 14.74
N ASN A 230 6.38 6.85 16.02
CA ASN A 230 6.98 5.68 16.68
C ASN A 230 6.55 4.36 16.04
N ASP A 231 5.28 4.22 15.68
CA ASP A 231 4.78 2.99 15.07
C ASP A 231 5.28 2.86 13.63
N MET A 232 5.37 3.98 12.90
CA MET A 232 5.93 4.01 11.55
C MET A 232 7.43 3.67 11.53
N LEU A 233 8.19 4.19 12.50
CA LEU A 233 9.60 3.83 12.68
C LEU A 233 9.76 2.35 13.04
N PHE A 234 8.89 1.79 13.87
CA PHE A 234 8.90 0.37 14.18
C PHE A 234 8.71 -0.48 12.90
N ILE A 235 7.75 -0.14 12.03
CA ILE A 235 7.58 -0.86 10.76
C ILE A 235 8.83 -0.71 9.89
N ARG A 236 9.37 0.51 9.78
CA ARG A 236 10.57 0.80 9.00
C ARG A 236 11.81 0.01 9.48
N ASP A 237 12.01 -0.08 10.80
CA ASP A 237 13.13 -0.81 11.40
C ASP A 237 13.08 -2.31 11.12
N ASN A 238 11.89 -2.85 10.89
CA ASN A 238 11.65 -4.28 10.73
C ASN A 238 11.39 -4.69 9.28
N SER A 239 11.59 -3.80 8.32
CA SER A 239 11.27 -4.05 6.92
C SER A 239 12.36 -3.56 5.98
N ASN A 240 12.33 -4.07 4.74
CA ASN A 240 13.14 -3.52 3.67
C ASN A 240 12.48 -2.21 3.18
N PRO A 241 13.18 -1.06 3.18
CA PRO A 241 12.63 0.22 2.70
C PRO A 241 12.11 0.21 1.26
N GLN A 242 12.57 -0.72 0.42
CA GLN A 242 12.07 -0.90 -0.96
C GLN A 242 10.69 -1.59 -1.02
N ARG A 243 10.22 -2.14 0.10
CA ARG A 243 9.01 -2.98 0.19
C ARG A 243 7.89 -2.35 1.01
N ILE A 244 8.08 -1.16 1.57
CA ILE A 244 7.05 -0.43 2.31
C ILE A 244 6.87 0.96 1.69
N TYR A 245 5.65 1.25 1.25
CA TYR A 245 5.24 2.57 0.78
C TYR A 245 4.39 3.27 1.84
N TYR A 246 4.40 4.59 1.84
CA TYR A 246 3.78 5.40 2.88
C TYR A 246 2.87 6.45 2.25
N ASP A 247 1.59 6.12 2.14
CA ASP A 247 0.50 7.02 1.75
C ASP A 247 0.02 7.79 3.00
N ILE A 248 0.88 8.69 3.46
CA ILE A 248 0.79 9.43 4.74
C ILE A 248 0.96 10.93 4.47
N TYR A 249 0.25 11.77 5.21
CA TYR A 249 0.16 13.20 4.94
C TYR A 249 0.85 14.06 6.01
N GLU A 250 0.97 15.34 5.71
CA GLU A 250 1.48 16.32 6.66
C GLU A 250 0.51 16.56 7.82
N PRO A 251 1.02 16.83 9.04
CA PRO A 251 2.44 17.01 9.40
C PRO A 251 3.20 15.72 9.74
N VAL A 252 2.52 14.57 9.77
CA VAL A 252 3.11 13.29 10.21
C VAL A 252 4.22 12.83 9.27
N LEU A 253 4.03 13.01 7.95
CA LEU A 253 5.01 12.60 6.95
C LEU A 253 6.38 13.29 7.16
N SER A 254 6.40 14.61 7.35
CA SER A 254 7.65 15.33 7.59
C SER A 254 8.33 14.92 8.89
N GLN A 255 7.57 14.77 9.98
CA GLN A 255 8.10 14.29 11.26
C GLN A 255 8.69 12.88 11.15
N PHE A 256 8.00 11.99 10.41
CA PHE A 256 8.48 10.64 10.18
C PHE A 256 9.76 10.63 9.32
N LYS A 257 9.82 11.44 8.26
CA LYS A 257 11.03 11.59 7.43
C LYS A 257 12.22 12.11 8.25
N GLU A 258 12.00 13.10 9.10
CA GLU A 258 13.03 13.64 9.98
C GLU A 258 13.55 12.57 10.94
N ALA A 259 12.65 11.90 11.66
CA ALA A 259 13.03 10.85 12.61
C ALA A 259 13.69 9.64 11.93
N ALA A 260 13.23 9.26 10.74
CA ALA A 260 13.81 8.15 9.98
C ALA A 260 15.26 8.40 9.51
N LYS A 261 15.65 9.67 9.35
CA LYS A 261 17.01 10.08 8.94
C LYS A 261 18.01 10.14 10.10
N GLN A 262 17.54 10.17 11.35
CA GLN A 262 18.41 10.18 12.52
C GLN A 262 19.18 8.85 12.60
N LYS A 263 20.50 8.91 12.44
CA LYS A 263 21.37 7.72 12.41
C LYS A 263 21.55 7.09 13.79
N ASP A 264 21.61 7.91 14.83
CA ASP A 264 21.91 7.49 16.21
C ASP A 264 20.65 7.13 17.02
N ARG A 265 19.48 7.09 16.36
CA ARG A 265 18.25 6.72 17.06
C ARG A 265 18.30 5.22 17.44
N PRO A 266 17.82 4.85 18.64
CA PRO A 266 17.59 3.45 18.97
C PRO A 266 16.61 2.82 17.97
N ARG A 267 17.00 1.70 17.38
CA ARG A 267 16.14 0.91 16.48
C ARG A 267 15.43 -0.18 17.27
N ARG A 268 14.16 -0.42 16.93
CA ARG A 268 13.34 -1.45 17.59
C ARG A 268 13.22 -2.64 16.66
N PHE A 269 13.75 -3.79 17.09
CA PHE A 269 13.69 -5.01 16.31
C PHE A 269 12.61 -5.96 16.84
N TYR A 270 11.84 -6.52 15.90
CA TYR A 270 10.88 -7.58 16.11
C TYR A 270 11.54 -8.91 15.77
N THR A 271 11.76 -9.72 16.78
CA THR A 271 12.49 -11.00 16.69
C THR A 271 11.68 -12.13 16.05
N GLY A 272 10.38 -11.92 15.77
CA GLY A 272 9.52 -12.96 15.19
C GLY A 272 8.99 -14.01 16.18
N GLY A 273 9.33 -13.88 17.46
CA GLY A 273 9.01 -14.83 18.52
C GLY A 273 9.72 -14.48 19.83
N ASP A 274 9.59 -15.34 20.84
CA ASP A 274 10.30 -15.17 22.10
C ASP A 274 11.81 -15.30 21.85
N ILE A 275 12.54 -14.25 22.21
CA ILE A 275 14.00 -14.22 22.06
C ILE A 275 14.66 -15.24 22.99
N VAL A 276 14.03 -15.56 24.13
CA VAL A 276 14.48 -16.61 25.05
C VAL A 276 14.41 -17.99 24.38
N ASP A 277 13.38 -18.26 23.59
CA ASP A 277 13.27 -19.53 22.85
C ASP A 277 14.39 -19.70 21.81
N TYR A 278 14.80 -18.59 21.18
CA TYR A 278 15.85 -18.58 20.17
C TYR A 278 17.25 -18.70 20.78
N PHE A 279 17.60 -17.83 21.73
CA PHE A 279 18.95 -17.74 22.30
C PHE A 279 19.18 -18.67 23.49
N LYS A 280 18.10 -19.15 24.13
CA LYS A 280 18.14 -20.03 25.31
C LYS A 280 19.12 -19.54 26.39
N PRO A 281 18.99 -18.28 26.85
CA PRO A 281 19.88 -17.71 27.85
C PRO A 281 19.81 -18.45 29.18
N ALA A 282 20.84 -18.30 30.01
CA ALA A 282 20.85 -18.86 31.36
C ALA A 282 19.59 -18.44 32.15
N ASN A 283 18.99 -19.40 32.85
CA ASN A 283 17.76 -19.25 33.64
C ASN A 283 16.52 -18.79 32.85
N ASN A 284 16.53 -18.90 31.51
CA ASN A 284 15.44 -18.46 30.64
C ASN A 284 15.09 -16.97 30.81
N ASP A 285 16.06 -16.14 31.21
CA ASP A 285 15.88 -14.70 31.37
C ASP A 285 16.45 -13.94 30.17
N GLY A 286 15.58 -13.19 29.48
CA GLY A 286 15.95 -12.37 28.33
C GLY A 286 16.93 -11.23 28.68
N LEU A 287 17.06 -10.84 29.95
CA LEU A 287 18.06 -9.85 30.40
C LEU A 287 19.50 -10.33 30.20
N ASN A 288 19.72 -11.64 30.12
CA ASN A 288 21.05 -12.21 29.86
C ASN A 288 21.41 -12.22 28.36
N ILE A 289 20.51 -11.74 27.50
CA ILE A 289 20.78 -11.62 26.07
C ILE A 289 21.43 -10.26 25.82
N GLN A 290 22.72 -10.30 25.50
CA GLN A 290 23.52 -9.11 25.22
C GLN A 290 23.47 -8.78 23.73
N TRP A 291 23.20 -7.52 23.43
CA TRP A 291 23.32 -6.97 22.08
C TRP A 291 24.62 -6.19 22.00
N GLU A 292 25.50 -6.59 21.09
CA GLU A 292 26.67 -5.79 20.76
C GLU A 292 26.32 -4.80 19.65
N GLU A 293 26.58 -3.52 19.90
CA GLU A 293 26.41 -2.51 18.87
C GLU A 293 27.53 -2.60 17.84
N VAL A 294 27.15 -2.81 16.57
CA VAL A 294 28.09 -2.85 15.44
C VAL A 294 27.87 -1.60 14.59
N HIS A 295 28.79 -0.65 14.69
CA HIS A 295 28.74 0.63 13.98
C HIS A 295 29.60 0.65 12.71
N ASP A 296 30.62 -0.21 12.64
CA ASP A 296 31.50 -0.34 11.48
C ASP A 296 32.12 -1.76 11.36
N ARG A 297 32.98 -1.94 10.35
CA ARG A 297 33.68 -3.21 10.13
C ARG A 297 34.65 -3.54 11.27
N ALA A 298 35.27 -2.55 11.90
CA ALA A 298 36.22 -2.77 12.98
C ALA A 298 35.49 -3.23 14.26
N SER A 299 34.36 -2.60 14.61
CA SER A 299 33.50 -3.04 15.72
C SER A 299 32.95 -4.45 15.48
N LEU A 300 32.53 -4.77 14.25
CA LEU A 300 32.10 -6.12 13.88
C LEU A 300 33.21 -7.15 14.09
N LEU A 301 34.42 -6.86 13.60
CA LEU A 301 35.57 -7.75 13.75
C LEU A 301 36.03 -7.88 15.20
N SER A 302 35.72 -6.90 16.06
CA SER A 302 35.95 -7.00 17.51
C SER A 302 34.91 -7.90 18.18
N ALA A 303 33.65 -7.79 17.78
CA ALA A 303 32.54 -8.60 18.29
C ALA A 303 32.62 -10.10 17.93
N LEU A 304 33.30 -10.42 16.81
CA LEU A 304 33.45 -11.78 16.30
C LEU A 304 34.64 -12.56 16.89
N LYS A 305 35.45 -11.94 17.75
CA LYS A 305 36.62 -12.57 18.40
C LYS A 305 36.27 -13.17 19.74
#